data_AF-A0A431IG23-F1
#
_entry.id   AF-A0A431IG23-F1
#
_cell.length_a   1.000
_cell.length_b   1.000
_cell.length_c   1.000
_cell.angle_alpha   90.00
_cell.angle_beta   90.00
_cell.angle_gamma   90.00
#
_symmetry.space_group_name_H-M   'P 1'
#
loop_
_entity.id
_entity.type
_entity.pdbx_description
1 polymer ?
#
loop_
_entity_poly.entity_id
_entity_poly.type
_entity_poly.pdbx_seq_one_letter_code
_entity_poly.pdbx_strand_id
1 'polypeptide(L)'
;MEIKETNPKDSVGIKKAPLHVVPPAVMFEIGLGLAEGARKYGSYNFRSAGVRASVYYDALMRHMCQWWEGEDIDNDSNLSHVTKALSCLTVLRDAMMNNMWNDDRPIKHKNQEWLRENNKKMEQLLNKYPKGTEPFTELNNK
;
A
#
# COMPACT_ATOMS: atom_id res chain seq x y z
N MET A 1 -12.51 -27.19 23.67
CA MET A 1 -11.29 -27.32 22.84
C MET A 1 -10.23 -27.94 23.71
N GLU A 2 -9.83 -29.18 23.41
CA GLU A 2 -8.69 -29.79 24.09
C GLU A 2 -7.43 -28.97 23.78
N ILE A 3 -6.83 -28.40 24.82
CA ILE A 3 -5.54 -27.71 24.70
C ILE A 3 -4.50 -28.82 24.72
N LYS A 4 -4.03 -29.22 23.54
CA LYS A 4 -2.83 -30.07 23.42
C LYS A 4 -1.69 -29.36 24.14
N GLU A 5 -0.91 -30.07 24.95
CA GLU A 5 0.35 -29.54 25.49
C GLU A 5 1.22 -29.12 24.30
N THR A 6 1.18 -27.82 24.01
CA THR A 6 1.89 -27.21 22.90
C THR A 6 3.28 -26.89 23.41
N ASN A 7 4.28 -26.99 22.52
CA ASN A 7 5.64 -26.60 22.88
C ASN A 7 5.57 -25.20 23.52
N PRO A 8 6.17 -24.99 24.72
CA PRO A 8 6.10 -23.68 25.38
C PRO A 8 6.50 -22.51 24.46
N LYS A 9 7.37 -22.76 23.48
CA LYS A 9 7.75 -21.81 22.42
C LYS A 9 6.60 -21.38 21.52
N ASP A 10 5.64 -22.26 21.22
CA ASP A 10 4.49 -21.95 20.37
C ASP A 10 3.58 -20.93 21.08
N SER A 11 3.26 -21.18 22.35
CA SER A 11 2.38 -20.31 23.16
C SER A 11 2.94 -18.89 23.36
N VAL A 12 4.26 -18.75 23.45
CA VAL A 12 4.96 -17.45 23.54
C VAL A 12 5.16 -16.86 22.15
N GLY A 13 5.44 -17.69 21.15
CA GLY A 13 5.73 -17.30 19.78
C GLY A 13 4.56 -16.61 19.08
N ILE A 14 3.32 -17.10 19.29
CA ILE A 14 2.10 -16.51 18.69
C ILE A 14 1.83 -15.06 19.14
N LYS A 15 2.43 -14.62 20.24
CA LYS A 15 2.32 -13.24 20.74
C LYS A 15 3.33 -12.28 20.09
N LYS A 16 4.27 -12.79 19.30
CA LYS A 16 5.29 -11.98 18.59
C LYS A 16 4.78 -11.58 17.20
N ALA A 17 5.35 -10.51 16.65
CA ALA A 17 5.01 -10.06 15.30
C ALA A 17 5.23 -11.21 14.27
N PRO A 18 4.20 -11.62 13.51
CA PRO A 18 4.22 -12.87 12.77
C PRO A 18 4.82 -12.70 11.36
N LEU A 19 6.13 -12.47 11.21
CA LEU A 19 6.76 -12.24 9.89
C LEU A 19 6.46 -13.36 8.86
N HIS A 20 6.21 -14.58 9.33
CA HIS A 20 5.86 -15.73 8.49
C HIS A 20 4.57 -15.55 7.66
N VAL A 21 3.70 -14.59 8.00
CA VAL A 21 2.49 -14.28 7.21
C VAL A 21 2.75 -13.26 6.09
N VAL A 22 3.96 -12.71 6.01
CA VAL A 22 4.35 -11.78 4.93
C VAL A 22 4.95 -12.58 3.78
N PRO A 23 4.41 -12.50 2.55
CA PRO A 23 4.98 -13.17 1.38
C PRO A 23 6.43 -12.71 1.13
N PRO A 24 7.45 -13.60 1.22
CA PRO A 24 8.84 -13.18 1.08
C PRO A 24 9.17 -12.61 -0.30
N ALA A 25 8.55 -13.10 -1.37
CA ALA A 25 8.77 -12.59 -2.73
C ALA A 25 8.50 -11.07 -2.83
N VAL A 26 7.37 -10.61 -2.28
CA VAL A 26 7.01 -9.18 -2.26
C VAL A 26 7.98 -8.37 -1.40
N MET A 27 8.49 -8.95 -0.30
CA MET A 27 9.49 -8.30 0.54
C MET A 27 10.79 -8.04 -0.22
N PHE A 28 11.24 -8.99 -1.05
CA PHE A 28 12.42 -8.81 -1.89
C PHE A 28 12.21 -7.78 -3.00
N GLU A 29 11.02 -7.72 -3.60
CA GLU A 29 10.67 -6.68 -4.58
C GLU A 29 10.71 -5.28 -3.99
N ILE A 30 10.16 -5.08 -2.77
CA ILE A 30 10.32 -3.82 -2.03
C ILE A 30 11.80 -3.51 -1.85
N GLY A 31 12.62 -4.51 -1.52
CA GLY A 31 14.07 -4.39 -1.45
C GLY A 31 14.70 -3.83 -2.73
N LEU A 32 14.27 -4.29 -3.91
CA LEU A 32 14.73 -3.77 -5.20
C LEU A 32 14.33 -2.31 -5.43
N GLY A 33 13.07 -1.97 -5.15
CA GLY A 33 12.59 -0.58 -5.28
C GLY A 33 13.31 0.38 -4.32
N LEU A 34 13.59 -0.04 -3.08
CA LEU A 34 14.41 0.74 -2.14
C LEU A 34 15.88 0.80 -2.56
N ALA A 35 16.43 -0.27 -3.14
CA ALA A 35 17.80 -0.27 -3.64
C ALA A 35 18.00 0.74 -4.78
N GLU A 36 17.03 0.89 -5.69
CA GLU A 36 17.04 1.94 -6.71
C GLU A 36 17.08 3.34 -6.09
N GLY A 37 16.19 3.62 -5.12
CA GLY A 37 16.20 4.89 -4.39
C GLY A 37 17.52 5.13 -3.65
N ALA A 38 18.09 4.09 -3.05
CA ALA A 38 19.39 4.15 -2.39
C ALA A 38 20.53 4.47 -3.36
N ARG A 39 20.48 3.99 -4.61
CA ARG A 39 21.47 4.35 -5.64
C ARG A 39 21.32 5.79 -6.12
N LYS A 40 20.09 6.31 -6.17
CA LYS A 40 19.81 7.69 -6.58
C LYS A 40 20.11 8.71 -5.47
N TYR A 41 19.82 8.38 -4.21
CA TYR A 41 19.74 9.37 -3.13
C TYR A 41 20.42 8.95 -1.81
N GLY A 42 21.06 7.78 -1.78
CA GLY A 42 21.64 7.19 -0.56
C GLY A 42 20.65 6.37 0.26
N SER A 43 21.09 5.23 0.78
CA SER A 43 20.28 4.35 1.62
C SER A 43 19.78 5.07 2.88
N TYR A 44 18.51 4.86 3.24
CA TYR A 44 17.89 5.45 4.44
C TYR A 44 17.95 6.98 4.51
N ASN A 45 18.14 7.68 3.39
CA ASN A 45 18.17 9.15 3.36
C ASN A 45 16.90 9.78 3.95
N PHE A 46 15.74 9.12 3.79
CA PHE A 46 14.45 9.52 4.36
C PHE A 46 14.42 9.55 5.90
N ARG A 47 15.38 8.92 6.59
CA ARG A 47 15.56 9.05 8.05
C ARG A 47 16.45 10.22 8.46
N SER A 48 17.10 10.89 7.51
CA SER A 48 17.99 12.03 7.77
C SER A 48 17.45 13.32 7.14
N ALA A 49 17.15 13.29 5.84
CA ALA A 49 16.58 14.42 5.10
C ALA A 49 15.05 14.54 5.26
N GLY A 50 14.39 13.46 5.68
CA GLY A 50 12.94 13.39 5.81
C GLY A 50 12.19 13.29 4.49
N VAL A 51 10.86 13.29 4.59
CA VAL A 51 9.92 13.19 3.45
C VAL A 51 8.79 14.20 3.57
N ARG A 52 8.16 14.57 2.45
CA ARG A 52 6.95 15.38 2.43
C ARG A 52 5.75 14.52 2.02
N ALA A 53 4.66 14.57 2.78
CA ALA A 53 3.51 13.69 2.59
C ALA A 53 2.91 13.81 1.18
N SER A 54 2.72 15.04 0.68
CA SER A 54 2.21 15.30 -0.68
C SER A 54 3.08 14.69 -1.77
N VAL A 55 4.41 14.79 -1.68
CA VAL A 55 5.34 14.27 -2.69
C VAL A 55 5.23 12.75 -2.80
N TYR A 56 5.15 12.05 -1.67
CA TYR A 56 5.01 10.59 -1.65
C TYR A 56 3.59 10.14 -2.01
N TYR A 57 2.57 10.93 -1.68
CA TYR A 57 1.20 10.72 -2.14
C TYR A 57 1.12 10.81 -3.66
N ASP A 58 1.69 11.85 -4.28
CA ASP A 58 1.68 12.02 -5.73
C ASP A 58 2.49 10.92 -6.44
N ALA A 59 3.64 10.54 -5.89
CA ALA A 59 4.44 9.44 -6.44
C ALA A 59 3.68 8.10 -6.41
N LEU A 60 3.04 7.79 -5.27
CA LEU A 60 2.16 6.62 -5.14
C LEU A 60 1.03 6.66 -6.17
N MET A 61 0.34 7.79 -6.28
CA MET A 61 -0.81 7.91 -7.17
C MET A 61 -0.40 7.80 -8.64
N ARG A 62 0.74 8.36 -9.07
CA ARG A 62 1.22 8.19 -10.45
C ARG A 62 1.43 6.72 -10.81
N HIS A 63 2.11 5.95 -9.95
CA HIS A 63 2.30 4.52 -10.23
C HIS A 63 0.97 3.76 -10.23
N MET A 64 0.06 4.03 -9.29
CA MET A 64 -1.23 3.34 -9.25
C MET A 64 -2.17 3.73 -10.39
N CYS A 65 -2.11 4.97 -10.87
CA CYS A 65 -2.86 5.41 -12.05
C CYS A 65 -2.34 4.73 -13.32
N GLN A 66 -1.03 4.66 -13.52
CA GLN A 66 -0.43 3.96 -14.66
C GLN A 66 -0.81 2.48 -14.67
N TRP A 67 -0.69 1.81 -13.51
CA TRP A 67 -1.14 0.43 -13.35
C TRP A 67 -2.63 0.24 -13.65
N TRP A 68 -3.48 1.13 -13.15
CA TRP A 68 -4.93 1.06 -13.39
C TRP A 68 -5.29 1.19 -14.87
N GLU A 69 -4.52 1.97 -15.62
CA GLU A 69 -4.66 2.15 -17.07
C GLU A 69 -3.92 1.09 -17.89
N GLY A 70 -3.43 0.01 -17.26
CA GLY A 70 -2.86 -1.16 -17.93
C GLY A 70 -1.34 -1.14 -18.13
N GLU A 71 -0.61 -0.18 -17.58
CA GLU A 71 0.85 -0.18 -17.58
C GLU A 71 1.37 -0.96 -16.35
N ASP A 72 1.79 -2.22 -16.57
CA ASP A 72 2.23 -3.09 -15.47
C ASP A 72 3.63 -2.76 -14.93
N ILE A 73 4.53 -2.30 -15.81
CA ILE A 73 5.96 -2.16 -15.55
C ILE A 73 6.41 -0.70 -15.68
N ASP A 74 7.10 -0.21 -14.65
CA ASP A 74 7.77 1.09 -14.65
C ASP A 74 9.00 1.08 -15.57
N ASN A 75 8.97 1.88 -16.62
CA ASN A 75 10.01 1.87 -17.67
C ASN A 75 11.41 2.24 -17.17
N ASP A 76 11.53 3.05 -16.11
CA ASP A 76 12.82 3.50 -15.59
C ASP A 76 13.57 2.40 -14.83
N SER A 77 12.82 1.55 -14.11
CA SER A 77 13.38 0.54 -13.20
C SER A 77 13.12 -0.90 -13.65
N ASN A 78 12.24 -1.11 -14.62
CA ASN A 78 11.73 -2.41 -15.04
C ASN A 78 11.14 -3.23 -13.86
N LEU A 79 10.54 -2.54 -12.89
CA LEU A 79 9.81 -3.11 -11.76
C LEU A 79 8.31 -2.89 -11.93
N SER A 80 7.48 -3.70 -11.27
CA SER A 80 6.03 -3.46 -11.31
C SER A 80 5.67 -2.11 -10.70
N HIS A 81 4.72 -1.40 -11.30
CA HIS A 81 4.15 -0.19 -10.71
C HIS A 81 3.60 -0.42 -9.29
N VAL A 82 3.09 -1.62 -8.99
CA VAL A 82 2.64 -2.00 -7.65
C VAL A 82 3.82 -2.08 -6.67
N THR A 83 4.96 -2.66 -7.09
CA THR A 83 6.21 -2.68 -6.29
C THR A 83 6.69 -1.26 -5.99
N LYS A 84 6.60 -0.35 -6.97
CA LYS A 84 6.98 1.05 -6.80
C LYS A 84 6.07 1.78 -5.80
N ALA A 85 4.76 1.57 -5.89
CA ALA A 85 3.78 2.04 -4.92
C ALA A 85 4.08 1.53 -3.49
N LEU A 86 4.37 0.23 -3.34
CA LEU A 86 4.76 -0.36 -2.05
C LEU A 86 6.05 0.26 -1.50
N SER A 87 7.02 0.55 -2.37
CA SER A 87 8.27 1.21 -1.99
C SER A 87 8.02 2.63 -1.48
N CYS A 88 7.17 3.42 -2.15
CA CYS A 88 6.74 4.74 -1.69
C CYS A 88 6.08 4.67 -0.30
N LEU A 89 5.15 3.74 -0.10
CA LEU A 89 4.46 3.56 1.18
C LEU A 89 5.40 3.09 2.29
N THR A 90 6.37 2.23 1.98
CA THR A 90 7.37 1.74 2.93
C THR A 90 8.22 2.90 3.45
N VAL A 91 8.73 3.75 2.56
CA VAL A 91 9.51 4.94 2.94
C VAL A 91 8.67 5.93 3.73
N LEU A 92 7.47 6.27 3.27
CA LEU A 92 6.58 7.20 3.97
C LEU A 92 6.25 6.70 5.38
N ARG A 93 5.90 5.41 5.52
CA ARG A 93 5.56 4.83 6.82
C ARG A 93 6.76 4.83 7.77
N ASP A 94 7.94 4.51 7.28
CA ASP A 94 9.17 4.57 8.08
C ASP A 94 9.45 5.99 8.57
N ALA A 95 9.35 6.99 7.69
CA ALA A 95 9.55 8.38 8.06
C ALA A 95 8.52 8.85 9.11
N MET A 96 7.24 8.44 8.99
CA MET A 96 6.22 8.70 10.01
C MET A 96 6.59 8.11 11.37
N MET A 97 7.13 6.87 11.39
CA MET A 97 7.54 6.20 12.64
C MET A 97 8.74 6.87 13.32
N ASN A 98 9.58 7.57 12.54
CA ASN A 98 10.77 8.24 13.03
C ASN A 98 10.59 9.77 13.19
N ASN A 99 9.37 10.30 13.06
CA ASN A 99 9.09 11.75 13.04
C ASN A 99 9.89 12.53 11.98
N MET A 100 10.26 11.86 10.89
CA MET A 100 11.03 12.41 9.77
C MET A 100 10.15 12.77 8.58
N TRP A 101 8.87 13.03 8.82
CA TRP A 101 7.94 13.42 7.75
C TRP A 101 7.37 14.81 8.03
N ASN A 102 7.22 15.60 6.97
CA ASN A 102 6.46 16.82 6.96
C ASN A 102 5.03 16.49 6.52
N ASP A 103 4.09 16.58 7.46
CA ASP A 103 2.67 16.40 7.21
C ASP A 103 2.06 17.67 6.61
N ASP A 104 2.14 17.79 5.29
CA ASP A 104 1.53 18.87 4.51
C ASP A 104 0.20 18.44 3.86
N ARG A 105 -0.47 17.44 4.43
CA ARG A 105 -1.80 17.02 3.97
C ARG A 105 -2.81 18.16 4.16
N PRO A 106 -3.89 18.20 3.35
CA PRO A 106 -4.95 19.19 3.52
C PRO A 106 -5.52 19.21 4.94
N ILE A 107 -6.07 20.37 5.33
CA ILE A 107 -6.85 20.50 6.57
C ILE A 107 -7.91 19.39 6.58
N LYS A 108 -8.00 18.70 7.72
CA LYS A 108 -8.91 17.55 7.88
C LYS A 108 -10.31 17.91 7.41
N HIS A 109 -10.89 17.03 6.58
CA HIS A 109 -12.28 17.17 6.15
C HIS A 109 -13.21 17.24 7.37
N LYS A 110 -14.21 18.13 7.37
CA LYS A 110 -15.10 18.31 8.54
C LYS A 110 -15.83 17.04 8.93
N ASN A 111 -16.23 16.25 7.94
CA ASN A 111 -16.84 14.94 8.15
C ASN A 111 -15.80 13.83 7.99
N GLN A 112 -15.45 13.12 9.06
CA GLN A 112 -14.52 11.98 9.00
C GLN A 112 -15.20 10.66 8.59
N GLU A 113 -16.54 10.65 8.53
CA GLU A 113 -17.36 9.48 8.19
C GLU A 113 -17.78 9.45 6.70
N TRP A 114 -17.26 10.38 5.89
CA TRP A 114 -17.65 10.56 4.48
C TRP A 114 -17.60 9.26 3.66
N LEU A 115 -16.60 8.40 3.89
CA LEU A 115 -16.47 7.12 3.21
C LEU A 115 -17.56 6.14 3.65
N ARG A 116 -17.86 6.07 4.96
CA ARG A 116 -18.94 5.21 5.47
C ARG A 116 -20.30 5.66 4.92
N GLU A 117 -20.52 6.95 4.77
CA GLU A 117 -21.74 7.50 4.16
C GLU A 117 -21.86 7.15 2.67
N ASN A 118 -20.78 7.26 1.90
CA ASN A 118 -20.79 6.85 0.50
C ASN A 118 -21.00 5.34 0.34
N ASN A 119 -20.46 4.51 1.24
CA ASN A 119 -20.72 3.06 1.25
C ASN A 119 -22.21 2.75 1.45
N LYS A 120 -22.90 3.46 2.35
CA LYS A 120 -24.36 3.31 2.54
C LYS A 120 -25.14 3.66 1.28
N LYS A 121 -24.73 4.70 0.55
CA LYS A 121 -25.35 5.06 -0.73
C LYS A 121 -25.11 3.98 -1.79
N MET A 122 -23.91 3.38 -1.83
CA MET A 122 -23.61 2.27 -2.71
C MET A 122 -24.48 1.04 -2.41
N GLU A 123 -24.68 0.71 -1.12
CA GLU A 123 -25.59 -0.36 -0.70
C GLU A 123 -27.03 -0.11 -1.18
N GLN A 124 -27.51 1.13 -1.10
CA GLN A 124 -28.83 1.49 -1.65
C GLN A 124 -28.91 1.31 -3.18
N LEU A 125 -27.83 1.61 -3.92
CA LEU A 125 -27.76 1.36 -5.36
C LEU A 125 -27.80 -0.13 -5.67
N LEU A 126 -27.09 -0.96 -4.91
CA LEU A 126 -27.13 -2.43 -5.06
C LEU A 126 -28.53 -2.98 -4.81
N ASN A 127 -29.22 -2.50 -3.77
CA ASN A 127 -30.60 -2.91 -3.48
C ASN A 127 -31.57 -2.48 -4.60
N LYS A 128 -31.34 -1.33 -5.23
CA LYS A 128 -32.15 -0.83 -6.35
C LYS A 128 -31.88 -1.59 -7.65
N TYR A 129 -30.64 -2.01 -7.90
CA TYR A 129 -30.19 -2.68 -9.13
C TYR A 129 -29.54 -4.03 -8.83
N PRO A 130 -30.29 -5.03 -8.34
CA PRO A 130 -29.71 -6.26 -7.75
C PRO A 130 -29.00 -7.19 -8.73
N LYS A 131 -29.25 -7.08 -10.05
CA LYS A 131 -28.64 -7.95 -11.06
C LYS A 131 -27.33 -7.41 -11.65
N GLY A 132 -27.11 -6.10 -11.63
CA GLY A 132 -25.97 -5.45 -12.29
C GLY A 132 -25.84 -5.78 -13.79
N THR A 133 -24.74 -5.36 -14.39
CA THR A 133 -24.28 -5.80 -15.72
C THR A 133 -22.79 -6.11 -15.62
N GLU A 134 -22.31 -7.03 -16.46
CA GLU A 134 -20.87 -7.35 -16.50
C GLU A 134 -20.05 -6.11 -16.86
N PRO A 135 -18.93 -5.85 -16.17
CA PRO A 135 -18.02 -4.78 -16.53
C PRO A 135 -17.30 -5.10 -17.84
N PHE A 136 -17.03 -4.08 -18.64
CA PHE A 136 -16.13 -4.20 -19.79
C PHE A 136 -14.68 -4.12 -19.28
N THR A 137 -13.88 -5.09 -19.67
CA THR A 137 -12.48 -5.30 -19.27
C THR A 137 -11.70 -5.79 -20.48
N GLU A 138 -10.37 -5.74 -20.41
CA GLU A 138 -9.50 -6.29 -21.46
C GLU A 138 -9.81 -7.78 -21.80
N LEU A 139 -10.38 -8.54 -20.88
CA LEU A 139 -10.73 -9.95 -21.09
C LEU A 139 -12.05 -10.16 -21.85
N ASN A 140 -12.94 -9.18 -21.85
CA ASN A 140 -14.30 -9.30 -22.44
C ASN A 140 -14.71 -8.09 -23.28
N ASN A 141 -13.72 -7.32 -23.76
CA ASN A 141 -13.92 -6.23 -24.70
C ASN A 141 -14.38 -6.83 -26.05
N LYS A 142 -15.63 -6.59 -26.43
CA LYS A 142 -16.15 -6.86 -27.78
C LYS A 142 -16.22 -5.57 -28.57
#